data_AF-A0A7Y9WB25-F1
#
_entry.id   AF-A0A7Y9WB25-F1
#
_cell.length_a   1.000
_cell.length_b   1.000
_cell.length_c   1.000
_cell.angle_alpha   90.00
_cell.angle_beta   90.00
_cell.angle_gamma   90.00
#
_symmetry.space_group_name_H-M   'P 1'
#
loop_
_entity.id
_entity.type
_entity.pdbx_description
1 polymer ?
#
loop_
_entity_poly.entity_id
_entity_poly.type
_entity_poly.pdbx_seq_one_letter_code
_entity_poly.pdbx_strand_id
1 'polypeptide(L)' 'MFRNTAVLLPLHPRGYYHAYTVRTPGSADRGQRRIVCGGPRRQIGDCYYTDDYYASFKRIAQ' A
#
# COMPACT_ATOMS: atom_id res chain seq x y z
N MET A 1 -7.94 5.05 0.49
CA MET A 1 -6.89 6.09 0.36
C MET A 1 -5.88 5.86 1.47
N PHE A 2 -4.58 6.00 1.18
CA PHE A 2 -3.48 5.92 2.15
C PHE A 2 -2.85 7.31 2.33
N ARG A 3 -2.55 7.69 3.58
CA ARG A 3 -2.12 9.06 3.93
C ARG A 3 -0.61 9.28 3.91
N ASN A 4 0.20 8.22 3.97
CA ASN A 4 1.65 8.30 4.08
C ASN A 4 2.14 9.24 5.22
N THR A 5 1.47 9.21 6.38
CA THR A 5 1.77 10.12 7.51
C THR A 5 3.16 9.87 8.11
N ALA A 6 3.61 8.62 8.13
CA ALA A 6 4.94 8.23 8.59
C ALA A 6 6.05 8.52 7.56
N VAL A 7 5.68 9.02 6.37
CA VAL A 7 6.62 9.38 5.29
C VAL A 7 7.57 8.24 4.92
N LEU A 8 7.02 7.02 4.84
CA LEU A 8 7.77 5.81 4.46
C LEU A 8 7.82 5.59 2.94
N LEU A 9 6.95 6.28 2.20
CA LEU A 9 6.91 6.32 0.74
C LEU A 9 7.29 7.73 0.23
N PRO A 10 7.66 7.88 -1.05
CA PRO A 10 7.89 9.20 -1.65
C PRO A 10 6.72 10.18 -1.41
N LEU A 11 7.04 11.45 -1.16
CA LEU A 11 6.05 12.47 -0.87
C LEU A 11 5.24 12.81 -2.12
N HIS A 12 3.91 12.78 -1.99
CA HIS A 12 2.96 13.14 -3.04
C HIS A 12 1.74 13.86 -2.45
N PRO A 13 0.94 14.56 -3.27
CA PRO A 13 -0.29 15.20 -2.82
C PRO A 13 -1.25 14.22 -2.12
N ARG A 14 -2.03 14.76 -1.19
CA ARG A 14 -3.06 14.01 -0.47
C ARG A 14 -4.01 13.34 -1.47
N GLY A 15 -4.13 12.01 -1.38
CA GLY A 15 -5.03 11.23 -2.22
C GLY A 15 -4.30 10.43 -3.30
N TYR A 16 -3.00 10.66 -3.48
CA TYR A 16 -2.18 9.95 -4.46
C TYR A 16 -2.08 8.43 -4.20
N TYR A 17 -2.02 8.01 -2.93
CA TYR A 17 -1.84 6.61 -2.58
C TYR A 17 -3.16 5.90 -2.25
N HIS A 18 -3.26 4.65 -2.69
CA HIS A 18 -4.40 3.76 -2.45
C HIS A 18 -3.94 2.43 -1.85
N ALA A 19 -4.53 2.04 -0.72
CA ALA A 19 -4.25 0.76 -0.07
C ALA A 19 -5.28 -0.31 -0.45
N TYR A 20 -4.78 -1.52 -0.68
CA TYR A 20 -5.53 -2.71 -1.06
C TYR A 20 -5.20 -3.84 -0.08
N THR A 21 -6.23 -4.59 0.31
CA THR A 21 -6.07 -5.74 1.21
C THR A 21 -5.58 -6.94 0.45
N VAL A 22 -4.47 -7.53 0.89
CA VAL A 22 -4.01 -8.83 0.42
C VAL A 22 -4.58 -9.88 1.36
N ARG A 23 -5.36 -10.84 0.83
CA ARG A 23 -5.95 -11.89 1.65
C ARG A 23 -4.84 -12.82 2.17
N THR A 24 -4.86 -13.10 3.46
CA THR A 24 -4.05 -14.16 4.05
C THR A 24 -4.89 -15.44 4.05
N PRO A 25 -4.47 -16.51 3.36
CA PRO A 25 -5.19 -17.78 3.38
C PRO A 25 -5.40 -18.28 4.82
N GLY A 26 -6.61 -18.73 5.13
CA GLY A 26 -6.97 -19.22 6.46
C GLY A 26 -7.25 -18.15 7.52
N SER A 27 -7.08 -16.85 7.22
CA SER A 27 -7.49 -15.81 8.15
C SER A 27 -8.98 -15.45 7.97
N ALA A 28 -9.68 -15.28 9.09
CA ALA A 28 -11.03 -14.71 9.13
C ALA A 28 -11.02 -13.17 9.08
N ASP A 29 -9.89 -12.55 9.36
CA ASP A 29 -9.70 -11.11 9.31
C ASP A 29 -8.99 -10.65 8.04
N ARG A 30 -8.84 -9.34 7.87
CA ARG A 30 -8.15 -8.74 6.73
C ARG A 30 -6.63 -8.96 6.76
N GLY A 31 -6.07 -9.48 7.86
CA GLY A 31 -4.65 -9.61 8.11
C GLY A 31 -3.91 -8.26 8.12
N GLN A 32 -2.58 -8.35 8.20
CA GLN A 32 -1.67 -7.20 8.19
C GLN A 32 -1.19 -6.83 6.77
N ARG A 33 -1.34 -7.75 5.81
CA ARG A 33 -0.77 -7.63 4.46
C ARG A 33 -1.55 -6.62 3.62
N ARG A 34 -0.86 -5.63 3.06
CA ARG A 34 -1.46 -4.62 2.17
C ARG A 34 -0.54 -4.36 0.97
N ILE A 35 -1.16 -3.97 -0.14
CA ILE A 35 -0.47 -3.32 -1.26
C ILE A 35 -0.89 -1.86 -1.27
N VAL A 36 0.05 -0.94 -1.38
CA VAL A 36 -0.17 0.48 -1.55
C VAL A 36 0.36 0.88 -2.91
N CYS A 37 -0.50 1.35 -3.80
CA CYS A 37 -0.09 1.87 -5.11
C CYS A 37 -0.31 3.37 -5.19
N GLY A 38 0.61 4.06 -5.84
CA GLY A 38 0.50 5.48 -6.17
C GLY A 38 -0.25 5.72 -7.48
N GLY A 39 -0.75 6.93 -7.65
CA GLY A 39 -1.37 7.41 -8.88
C GLY A 39 -2.88 7.19 -8.95
N PRO A 40 -3.53 7.74 -9.99
CA PRO A 40 -4.96 7.56 -10.24
C PRO A 40 -5.31 6.07 -10.39
N ARG A 41 -6.52 5.66 -9.99
CA ARG A 41 -6.97 4.25 -10.13
C ARG A 41 -6.93 3.71 -11.58
N ARG A 42 -6.93 4.59 -12.59
CA ARG A 42 -6.84 4.25 -14.01
C ARG A 42 -5.39 4.17 -14.54
N GLN A 43 -4.44 4.72 -13.79
CA GLN A 43 -3.02 4.76 -14.16
C GLN A 43 -2.18 4.53 -12.89
N ILE A 44 -1.88 3.26 -12.66
CA ILE A 44 -1.16 2.81 -11.47
C ILE A 44 0.32 3.16 -11.64
N GLY A 45 0.87 3.92 -10.69
CA GLY A 45 2.30 4.19 -10.58
C GLY A 45 3.01 3.13 -9.75
N ASP A 46 4.02 3.53 -8.98
CA ASP A 46 4.74 2.61 -8.11
C ASP A 46 3.83 1.96 -7.06
N CYS A 47 4.00 0.64 -6.92
CA CYS A 47 3.33 -0.16 -5.90
C CYS A 47 4.32 -0.66 -4.84
N TYR A 48 3.82 -0.76 -3.62
CA TYR A 48 4.57 -1.14 -2.44
C TYR A 48 3.78 -2.19 -1.65
N TYR A 49 4.46 -3.19 -1.15
CA TYR A 49 3.90 -4.23 -0.30
C TYR A 49 4.31 -4.00 1.16
N THR A 50 3.39 -4.23 2.08
CA THR A 50 3.65 -4.31 3.53
C THR A 50 3.05 -5.61 4.05
N ASP A 51 3.80 -6.33 4.88
CA ASP A 51 3.37 -7.51 5.63
C ASP A 51 3.17 -7.23 7.13
N ASP A 52 3.45 -6.01 7.58
CA ASP A 52 3.52 -5.56 8.97
C ASP A 52 2.61 -4.35 9.27
N TYR A 53 1.49 -4.25 8.55
CA TYR A 53 0.46 -3.23 8.76
C TYR A 53 0.97 -1.77 8.68
N TYR A 54 1.67 -1.47 7.59
CA TYR A 54 2.23 -0.14 7.27
C TYR A 54 3.46 0.29 8.10
N ALA A 55 4.12 -0.63 8.81
CA ALA A 55 5.36 -0.31 9.53
C ALA A 55 6.59 -0.30 8.60
N SER A 56 6.60 -1.12 7.56
CA SER A 56 7.63 -1.10 6.51
C SER A 56 7.03 -1.40 5.14
N PHE A 57 7.78 -1.03 4.09
CA PHE A 57 7.36 -1.18 2.70
C PHE A 57 8.47 -1.78 1.84
N LYS A 58 8.08 -2.71 0.98
CA LYS A 58 8.93 -3.27 -0.09
C LYS A 58 8.35 -2.81 -1.42
N ARG A 59 9.15 -2.18 -2.27
CA ARG A 59 8.72 -1.80 -3.62
C ARG A 59 8.49 -3.06 -4.45
N ILE A 60 7.37 -3.11 -5.16
CA ILE A 60 7.07 -4.19 -6.11
C ILE A 60 7.64 -3.74 -7.46
N ALA A 61 8.74 -4.36 -7.88
CA ALA A 61 9.25 -4.22 -9.24
C ALA A 61 8.62 -5.30 -10.12
N GLN A 62 8.35 -4.94 -11.38
CA GLN A 62 7.81 -5.83 -12.39
C GLN A 62 8.88 -6.76 -12.97
#